data_AF-A0A7W1K1S2-F1
#
_entry.id   AF-A0A7W1K1S2-F1
#
_cell.length_a   1.000
_cell.length_b   1.000
_cell.length_c   1.000
_cell.angle_alpha   90.00
_cell.angle_beta   90.00
_cell.angle_gamma   90.00
#
_symmetry.space_group_name_H-M   'P 1'
#
loop_
_entity.id
_entity.type
_entity.pdbx_description
1 polymer ?
#
loop_
_entity_poly.entity_id
_entity_poly.type
_entity_poly.pdbx_seq_one_letter_code
_entity_poly.pdbx_strand_id
1 'polypeptide(L)' 'MEGERNVYKTENGVIFRVSETQEGHISVETLADAAWVSGRIGMVGLRVLPTTTRLTARQVLALPI' A
#
# COMPACT_ATOMS: atom_id res chain seq x y z
N MET A 1 -11.89 1.59 -14.91
CA MET A 1 -10.75 0.74 -15.31
C MET A 1 -9.90 0.53 -14.07
N GLU A 2 -9.62 -0.71 -13.70
CA GLU A 2 -8.92 -1.03 -12.44
C GLU A 2 -7.43 -0.72 -12.60
N GLY A 3 -6.92 0.15 -11.73
CA GLY A 3 -5.52 0.55 -11.70
C GLY A 3 -4.61 -0.49 -11.05
N GLU A 4 -3.30 -0.35 -11.22
CA GLU A 4 -2.34 -1.23 -10.53
C GLU A 4 -2.38 -0.97 -9.02
N ARG A 5 -2.69 -2.00 -8.24
CA ARG A 5 -2.71 -1.94 -6.77
C ARG A 5 -1.55 -2.74 -6.19
N ASN A 6 -0.63 -2.02 -5.55
CA ASN A 6 0.57 -2.60 -4.95
C ASN A 6 0.56 -2.40 -3.45
N VAL A 7 0.80 -3.49 -2.70
CA VAL A 7 0.83 -3.47 -1.23
C VAL A 7 2.27 -3.55 -0.75
N TYR A 8 2.58 -2.77 0.29
CA TYR A 8 3.90 -2.61 0.85
C TYR A 8 3.85 -2.69 2.37
N LYS A 9 4.96 -3.11 2.96
CA LYS A 9 5.18 -3.12 4.40
C LYS A 9 6.48 -2.37 4.71
N THR A 10 6.39 -1.42 5.63
CA THR A 10 7.56 -0.70 6.18
C THR A 10 8.24 -1.54 7.27
N GLU A 11 9.50 -1.23 7.58
CA GLU A 11 10.24 -1.79 8.71
C GLU A 11 9.47 -1.67 10.05
N ASN A 12 8.80 -0.53 10.27
CA ASN A 12 7.99 -0.28 11.46
C ASN A 12 6.66 -1.07 11.49
N GLY A 13 6.43 -1.95 10.51
CA GLY A 13 5.25 -2.81 10.45
C GLY A 13 4.01 -2.17 9.82
N VAL A 14 4.07 -0.88 9.44
CA VAL A 14 2.97 -0.22 8.74
C VAL A 14 2.77 -0.86 7.37
N ILE A 15 1.54 -1.28 7.10
CA ILE A 15 1.12 -1.81 5.81
C ILE A 15 0.35 -0.73 5.07
N PHE A 16 0.70 -0.50 3.81
CA PHE A 16 0.01 0.45 2.96
C PHE A 16 -0.12 -0.09 1.53
N ARG A 17 -1.17 0.32 0.84
CA ARG A 17 -1.40 0.01 -0.56
C ARG A 17 -1.42 1.29 -1.36
N VAL A 18 -0.84 1.22 -2.55
CA VAL A 18 -0.83 2.30 -3.54
C VAL A 18 -1.64 1.81 -4.72
N SER A 19 -2.65 2.58 -5.11
CA SER A 19 -3.44 2.35 -6.31
C SER A 19 -3.18 3.49 -7.29
N GLU A 20 -2.84 3.16 -8.54
CA GLU A 20 -2.60 4.14 -9.60
C GLU A 20 -3.57 3.91 -10.74
N THR A 21 -4.40 4.91 -11.05
CA THR A 21 -5.35 4.83 -12.18
C THR A 21 -4.61 5.01 -13.51
N GLN A 22 -5.22 4.58 -14.62
CA GLN A 22 -4.64 4.80 -15.96
C GLN A 22 -4.46 6.28 -16.33
N GLU A 23 -5.19 7.18 -15.67
CA GLU A 23 -5.08 8.63 -15.83
C GLU A 23 -3.94 9.22 -14.98
N GLY A 24 -3.21 8.39 -14.22
CA GLY A 24 -2.10 8.80 -13.37
C GLY A 24 -2.53 9.28 -11.98
N HIS A 25 -3.79 9.08 -11.58
CA HIS A 25 -4.21 9.41 -10.21
C HIS A 25 -3.66 8.37 -9.24
N ILE A 26 -2.86 8.83 -8.29
CA ILE A 26 -2.30 8.00 -7.22
C ILE A 26 -3.13 8.16 -5.95
N SER A 27 -3.56 7.03 -5.39
CA SER A 27 -4.18 6.95 -4.08
C SER A 27 -3.37 6.05 -3.16
N VAL A 28 -3.28 6.44 -1.88
CA VAL A 28 -2.57 5.66 -0.86
C VAL A 28 -3.52 5.36 0.28
N GLU A 29 -3.53 4.11 0.73
CA GLU A 29 -4.33 3.66 1.86
C GLU A 29 -3.46 2.86 2.82
N THR A 30 -3.68 3.00 4.13
CA THR A 30 -2.98 2.25 5.17
C THR A 30 -3.92 1.24 5.79
N LEU A 31 -3.40 0.08 6.19
CA LEU A 31 -4.17 -0.91 6.95
C LEU A 31 -4.14 -0.52 8.44
N ALA A 32 -5.31 -0.23 8.99
CA ALA A 32 -5.51 0.11 10.41
C ALA A 32 -6.80 -0.55 10.90
N ASP A 33 -6.78 -1.20 12.07
CA ASP A 33 -7.95 -1.86 12.66
C ASP A 33 -8.70 -2.81 11.71
N ALA A 34 -7.93 -3.61 10.95
CA ALA A 34 -8.42 -4.50 9.89
C ALA A 34 -9.18 -3.80 8.74
N ALA A 35 -9.08 -2.48 8.62
CA ALA A 35 -9.67 -1.70 7.54
C ALA A 35 -8.62 -0.92 6.74
N TRP A 36 -8.89 -0.73 5.45
CA TRP A 36 -8.10 0.18 4.63
C TRP A 36 -8.63 1.60 4.81
N VAL A 37 -7.77 2.48 5.30
CA VAL A 37 -8.10 3.90 5.52
C VAL A 37 -7.23 4.78 4.64
N SER A 38 -7.78 5.91 4.18
CA SER A 38 -7.03 6.87 3.36
C SER A 38 -5.76 7.32 4.07
N GLY A 39 -4.62 7.00 3.44
CA GLY A 39 -3.30 7.42 3.90
C GLY A 39 -2.92 8.78 3.34
N ARG A 40 -1.82 9.33 3.83
CA ARG A 40 -1.27 10.58 3.25
C ARG A 40 -0.61 10.25 1.91
N ILE A 41 -0.90 11.02 0.86
CA ILE A 41 -0.30 10.85 -0.48
C ILE A 41 1.24 10.84 -0.40
N GLY A 42 1.85 11.64 0.48
CA GLY A 42 3.30 11.65 0.71
C GLY A 42 3.91 10.29 1.10
N MET A 43 3.11 9.35 1.62
CA MET A 43 3.53 7.98 1.91
C MET A 43 3.83 7.16 0.65
N VAL A 44 3.42 7.61 -0.54
CA VAL A 44 3.82 6.95 -1.80
C VAL A 44 5.34 6.86 -1.92
N GLY A 45 6.08 7.84 -1.41
CA GLY A 45 7.54 7.85 -1.39
C GLY A 45 8.14 6.72 -0.55
N LEU A 46 7.38 6.10 0.36
CA LEU A 46 7.87 4.96 1.13
C LEU A 46 8.14 3.74 0.23
N ARG A 47 7.45 3.61 -0.91
CA ARG A 47 7.64 2.47 -1.83
C ARG A 47 9.04 2.40 -2.45
N VAL A 48 9.79 3.50 -2.42
CA VAL A 48 11.17 3.57 -2.92
C VAL A 48 12.22 3.48 -1.81
N LEU A 49 11.80 3.48 -0.54
CA LEU A 49 12.72 3.32 0.57
C LEU A 49 13.22 1.86 0.65
N PRO A 50 14.52 1.64 0.89
CA PRO A 50 15.08 0.28 0.98
C PRO A 50 14.51 -0.51 2.17
N THR A 51 13.98 0.17 3.18
CA THR A 51 13.33 -0.41 4.36
C THR A 51 11.87 -0.78 4.12
N THR A 52 11.35 -0.55 2.91
CA THR A 52 9.98 -0.90 2.52
C THR A 52 10.02 -2.07 1.55
N THR A 53 9.28 -3.12 1.87
CA THR A 53 9.19 -4.31 1.02
C THR A 53 7.80 -4.41 0.39
N ARG A 54 7.74 -4.71 -0.90
CA ARG A 54 6.49 -5.04 -1.60
C ARG A 54 6.01 -6.42 -1.15
N LEU A 55 4.76 -6.51 -0.74
CA LEU A 55 4.14 -7.78 -0.36
C LEU A 55 3.72 -8.56 -1.61
N THR A 56 3.95 -9.86 -1.57
CA THR A 56 3.43 -10.81 -2.57
C THR A 56 1.92 -11.01 -2.39
N ALA A 57 1.23 -11.49 -3.42
CA ALA A 57 -0.20 -11.79 -3.34
C ALA A 57 -0.55 -12.72 -2.15
N ARG A 58 0.28 -13.74 -1.88
CA ARG A 58 0.10 -14.65 -0.74
C ARG A 58 0.20 -13.93 0.60
N GLN A 59 1.13 -12.99 0.74
CA GLN A 59 1.26 -12.20 1.98
C GLN A 59 0.10 -11.22 2.16
N VAL A 60 -0.40 -10.64 1.06
CA VAL A 60 -1.57 -9.77 1.09
C VAL A 60 -2.82 -10.53 1.55
N LEU A 61 -3.01 -11.76 1.08
CA LEU A 61 -4.12 -12.62 1.51
C LEU A 61 -4.05 -13.05 2.98
N ALA A 62 -2.87 -12.97 3.60
CA ALA A 62 -2.67 -13.30 5.01
C ALA A 62 -2.77 -12.08 5.93
N LEU A 63 -3.08 -10.89 5.38
CA LEU A 63 -3.26 -9.68 6.19
C LEU A 63 -4.54 -9.78 7.03
N PRO A 64 -4.53 -9.23 8.26
CA PRO A 64 -5.74 -9.09 9.06
C PRO A 64 -6.59 -7.98 8.42
N ILE A 65 -7.52 -8.37 7.56
CA ILE A 65 -8.57 -7.53 6.95
C ILE A 65 -9.94 -7.97 7.45
#